data_AF-A0A350NN56-F1
#
_entry.id   AF-A0A350NN56-F1
#
_cell.length_a   1.000
_cell.length_b   1.000
_cell.length_c   1.000
_cell.angle_alpha   90.00
_cell.angle_beta   90.00
_cell.angle_gamma   90.00
#
_symmetry.space_group_name_H-M   'P 1'
#
loop_
_entity.id
_entity.type
_entity.pdbx_description
1 polymer ?
#
loop_
_entity_poly.entity_id
_entity_poly.type
_entity_poly.pdbx_seq_one_letter_code
_entity_poly.pdbx_strand_id
1 'polypeptide(L)'
;MAAKITELVFILDKSGSMSGLERDTIGGFNSMLAKQKEEPGEVIVTTVLFDHGYELLHDRTNIRGVRPITEKEYSVGGCTALLDAVGKTINKISTSQKFVCESQRS
;
A
#
# COMPACT_ATOMS: atom_id res chain seq x y z
N MET A 1 4.62 -32.60 -22.63
CA MET A 1 3.59 -32.13 -21.68
C MET A 1 3.65 -30.62 -21.65
N ALA A 2 2.55 -29.92 -21.94
CA ALA A 2 2.51 -28.47 -21.76
C ALA A 2 2.65 -28.16 -20.27
N ALA A 3 3.60 -27.30 -19.90
CA ALA A 3 3.71 -26.84 -18.52
C ALA A 3 2.38 -26.16 -18.14
N LYS A 4 1.76 -26.60 -17.04
CA LYS A 4 0.53 -26.00 -16.54
C LYS A 4 0.91 -24.68 -15.86
N ILE A 5 0.71 -23.58 -16.57
CA ILE A 5 0.96 -22.23 -16.07
C ILE A 5 -0.35 -21.72 -15.45
N THR A 6 -0.26 -21.23 -14.22
CA THR A 6 -1.36 -20.59 -13.50
C THR A 6 -1.11 -19.08 -13.48
N GLU A 7 -2.08 -18.31 -13.95
CA GLU A 7 -2.10 -16.85 -13.81
C GLU A 7 -2.91 -16.48 -12.57
N LEU A 8 -2.29 -15.76 -11.64
CA LEU A 8 -2.88 -15.30 -10.40
C LEU A 8 -2.92 -13.78 -10.40
N VAL A 9 -4.13 -13.23 -10.55
CA VAL A 9 -4.35 -11.78 -10.62
C VAL A 9 -4.98 -11.30 -9.31
N PHE A 10 -4.27 -10.43 -8.61
CA PHE A 10 -4.74 -9.75 -7.40
C PHE A 10 -5.17 -8.33 -7.75
N ILE A 11 -6.36 -7.96 -7.30
CA ILE A 11 -6.89 -6.60 -7.38
C ILE A 11 -7.23 -6.20 -5.95
N LEU A 12 -6.46 -5.29 -5.39
CA LEU A 12 -6.58 -4.85 -4.00
C LEU A 12 -7.12 -3.42 -3.95
N ASP A 13 -8.22 -3.24 -3.23
CA ASP A 13 -8.82 -1.93 -2.96
C ASP A 13 -7.99 -1.22 -1.89
N LYS A 14 -7.43 -0.05 -2.20
CA LYS A 14 -6.71 0.80 -1.23
C LYS A 14 -7.48 2.08 -0.92
N SER A 15 -8.78 2.15 -1.17
CA SER A 15 -9.59 3.32 -0.83
C SER A 15 -9.75 3.50 0.68
N GLY A 16 -10.16 4.70 1.10
CA GLY A 16 -10.33 5.05 2.52
C GLY A 16 -11.35 4.18 3.28
N SER A 17 -12.24 3.45 2.60
CA SER A 17 -13.16 2.49 3.23
C SER A 17 -12.44 1.29 3.84
N MET A 18 -11.25 0.99 3.34
CA MET A 18 -10.40 -0.12 3.80
C MET A 18 -9.56 0.27 5.04
N SER A 19 -9.76 1.47 5.59
CA SER A 19 -9.09 1.92 6.81
C SER A 19 -9.37 0.98 7.98
N GLY A 20 -8.31 0.50 8.63
CA GLY A 20 -8.39 -0.49 9.70
C GLY A 20 -8.41 -1.95 9.24
N LEU A 21 -8.49 -2.21 7.93
CA LEU A 21 -8.44 -3.54 7.31
C LEU A 21 -7.10 -3.81 6.61
N GLU A 22 -6.11 -2.94 6.81
CA GLU A 22 -4.83 -3.01 6.09
C GLU A 22 -4.09 -4.29 6.45
N ARG A 23 -4.01 -4.58 7.75
CA ARG A 23 -3.35 -5.78 8.25
C ARG A 23 -4.02 -7.07 7.79
N ASP A 24 -5.35 -7.08 7.76
CA ASP A 24 -6.11 -8.24 7.30
C ASP A 24 -5.93 -8.46 5.80
N THR A 25 -5.89 -7.37 5.02
CA THR A 25 -5.66 -7.43 3.56
C THR A 25 -4.24 -7.90 3.24
N ILE A 26 -3.23 -7.31 3.91
CA ILE A 26 -1.83 -7.70 3.79
C ILE A 26 -1.64 -9.16 4.21
N GLY A 27 -2.21 -9.54 5.36
CA GLY A 27 -2.15 -10.89 5.89
C GLY A 27 -2.82 -11.90 4.95
N GLY A 28 -3.99 -11.57 4.41
CA GLY A 28 -4.71 -12.38 3.43
C GLY A 28 -3.91 -12.59 2.15
N PHE A 29 -3.37 -11.50 1.57
CA PHE A 29 -2.52 -11.56 0.38
C PHE A 29 -1.28 -12.43 0.62
N ASN A 30 -0.53 -12.17 1.69
CA ASN A 30 0.69 -12.90 2.00
C ASN A 30 0.44 -14.38 2.28
N SER A 31 -0.66 -14.71 2.96
CA SER A 31 -1.07 -16.10 3.21
C SER A 31 -1.42 -16.83 1.92
N MET A 32 -2.13 -16.16 1.00
CA MET A 32 -2.49 -16.74 -0.30
C MET A 32 -1.25 -16.95 -1.17
N LEU A 33 -0.33 -15.98 -1.17
CA LEU A 33 0.95 -16.08 -1.85
C LEU A 33 1.79 -17.24 -1.32
N ALA A 34 1.86 -17.43 0.00
CA ALA A 34 2.58 -18.53 0.61
C ALA A 34 2.02 -19.90 0.19
N LYS A 35 0.70 -20.08 0.25
CA LYS A 35 0.04 -21.32 -0.20
C LYS A 35 0.35 -21.63 -1.66
N GLN A 36 0.26 -20.63 -2.54
CA GLN A 36 0.53 -20.82 -3.97
C GLN A 36 2.01 -21.09 -4.29
N LYS A 37 2.95 -20.74 -3.40
CA LYS A 37 4.36 -21.09 -3.53
C LYS A 37 4.65 -22.55 -3.20
N GLU A 38 3.80 -23.19 -2.39
CA GLU A 38 3.91 -24.60 -2.01
C GLU A 38 3.34 -25.54 -3.07
N GLU A 39 2.39 -25.06 -3.88
CA GLU A 39 1.78 -25.83 -4.96
C GLU A 39 2.75 -26.09 -6.13
N PRO A 40 2.74 -27.31 -6.71
CA PRO A 40 3.57 -27.63 -7.85
C PRO A 40 3.03 -26.96 -9.13
N GLY A 41 3.87 -26.17 -9.80
CA GLY A 41 3.55 -25.54 -11.07
C GLY A 41 4.28 -24.23 -11.29
N GLU A 42 4.09 -23.63 -12.46
CA GLU A 42 4.51 -22.25 -12.69
C GLU A 42 3.34 -21.32 -12.39
N VAL A 43 3.53 -20.40 -11.45
CA VAL A 43 2.53 -19.38 -11.12
C VAL A 43 3.10 -18.02 -11.48
N ILE A 44 2.34 -17.28 -12.30
CA ILE A 44 2.61 -15.90 -12.68
C ILE A 44 1.64 -15.03 -11.89
N VAL A 45 2.15 -14.01 -11.21
CA VAL A 45 1.38 -13.13 -10.35
C VAL A 45 1.36 -11.73 -10.95
N THR A 46 0.16 -11.18 -11.03
CA THR A 46 -0.07 -9.77 -11.30
C THR A 46 -0.80 -9.18 -10.11
N THR A 47 -0.35 -8.03 -9.59
CA THR A 47 -0.98 -7.38 -8.44
C THR A 47 -1.23 -5.92 -8.76
N VAL A 48 -2.49 -5.53 -8.65
CA VAL A 48 -2.98 -4.18 -8.91
C VAL A 48 -3.54 -3.62 -7.60
N LEU A 49 -3.18 -2.39 -7.29
CA LEU A 49 -3.79 -1.58 -6.25
C LEU A 49 -4.66 -0.50 -6.90
N PHE A 50 -5.87 -0.31 -6.39
CA PHE A 50 -6.78 0.71 -6.91
C PHE A 50 -7.42 1.56 -5.82
N ASP A 51 -7.57 2.85 -6.09
CA ASP A 51 -8.39 3.81 -5.32
C ASP A 51 -9.04 4.83 -6.28
N HIS A 52 -8.50 6.05 -6.32
CA HIS A 52 -8.74 7.06 -7.36
C HIS A 52 -7.80 6.90 -8.55
N GLY A 53 -6.72 6.11 -8.40
CA GLY A 53 -5.79 5.75 -9.46
C GLY A 53 -5.61 4.24 -9.60
N TYR A 54 -4.81 3.86 -10.58
CA TYR A 54 -4.42 2.48 -10.85
C TYR A 54 -2.90 2.36 -10.65
N GLU A 55 -2.48 1.43 -9.79
CA GLU A 55 -1.07 1.19 -9.49
C GLU A 55 -0.76 -0.30 -9.66
N LEU A 56 0.24 -0.61 -10.48
CA LEU A 56 0.67 -1.98 -10.75
C LEU A 56 1.88 -2.31 -9.86
N LEU A 57 1.66 -3.17 -8.88
CA LEU A 57 2.69 -3.57 -7.90
C LEU A 57 3.53 -4.74 -8.42
N HIS A 58 2.88 -5.72 -9.05
CA HIS A 58 3.54 -6.84 -9.70
C HIS A 58 2.99 -6.99 -11.11
N ASP A 59 3.87 -7.03 -12.11
CA ASP A 59 3.51 -7.27 -13.51
C ASP A 59 4.07 -8.61 -13.95
N ARG A 60 3.18 -9.56 -14.26
CA ARG A 60 3.49 -10.91 -14.76
C ARG A 60 4.72 -11.54 -14.10
N THR A 61 4.84 -11.40 -12.79
CA THR A 61 6.04 -11.77 -12.05
C THR A 61 5.91 -13.21 -11.58
N ASN A 62 6.94 -14.04 -11.79
CA ASN A 62 6.91 -15.40 -11.27
C ASN A 62 6.77 -15.37 -9.75
N ILE A 63 5.88 -16.20 -9.20
CA ILE A 63 5.57 -16.20 -7.76
C ILE A 63 6.81 -16.34 -6.87
N ARG A 64 7.87 -17.03 -7.35
CA ARG A 64 9.14 -17.19 -6.63
C ARG A 64 9.89 -15.88 -6.42
N GLY A 65 9.73 -14.93 -7.34
CA GLY A 65 10.29 -13.58 -7.25
C GLY A 65 9.40 -12.58 -6.52
N VAL A 66 8.12 -12.91 -6.30
CA VAL A 66 7.17 -12.04 -5.59
C VAL A 66 7.48 -12.05 -4.10
N ARG A 67 7.73 -10.86 -3.55
CA ARG A 67 7.91 -10.67 -2.12
C ARG A 67 6.57 -10.43 -1.43
N PRO A 68 6.43 -10.84 -0.16
CA PRO A 68 5.30 -10.41 0.67
C PRO A 68 5.19 -8.88 0.66
N ILE A 69 3.97 -8.37 0.63
CA ILE A 69 3.72 -6.92 0.74
C ILE A 69 3.71 -6.54 2.22
N THR A 70 4.06 -5.29 2.50
CA THR A 70 4.01 -4.73 3.86
C THR A 70 3.16 -3.47 3.88
N GLU A 71 3.00 -2.86 5.07
CA GLU A 71 2.28 -1.59 5.25
C GLU A 71 2.92 -0.42 4.44
N LYS A 72 4.15 -0.59 3.92
CA LYS A 72 4.79 0.38 3.01
C LYS A 72 4.25 0.30 1.59
N GLU A 73 4.06 -0.92 1.09
CA GLU A 73 3.55 -1.20 -0.27
C GLU A 73 2.03 -1.15 -0.33
N TYR A 74 1.35 -1.40 0.80
CA TYR A 74 -0.10 -1.33 0.90
C TYR A 74 -0.52 -0.43 2.06
N SER A 75 -0.95 0.78 1.71
CA SER A 75 -1.54 1.75 2.62
C SER A 75 -2.77 2.36 1.97
N VAL A 76 -3.81 2.63 2.77
CA VAL A 76 -5.07 3.16 2.25
C VAL A 76 -4.94 4.63 1.87
N GLY A 77 -5.28 4.94 0.62
CA GLY A 77 -5.39 6.27 0.07
C GLY A 77 -6.70 6.93 0.48
N GLY A 78 -6.61 8.18 0.94
CA GLY A 78 -7.75 9.01 1.36
C GLY A 78 -7.54 9.68 2.71
N CYS A 79 -6.92 8.98 3.67
CA CYS A 79 -6.55 9.56 4.95
C CYS A 79 -5.20 10.25 4.93
N THR A 80 -4.22 9.80 4.13
CA THR A 80 -2.88 10.41 4.10
C THR A 80 -2.93 11.85 3.60
N ALA A 81 -3.80 12.20 2.65
CA ALA A 81 -3.95 13.60 2.22
C ALA A 81 -4.55 14.48 3.32
N LEU A 82 -5.54 13.99 4.07
CA LEU A 82 -6.19 14.76 5.15
C LEU A 82 -5.32 14.82 6.41
N LEU A 83 -4.77 13.69 6.88
CA LEU A 83 -3.84 13.66 8.01
C LEU A 83 -2.51 14.36 7.69
N ASP A 84 -1.97 14.25 6.48
CA ASP A 84 -0.81 15.05 6.09
C ASP A 84 -1.18 16.52 6.00
N ALA A 85 -2.36 16.88 5.49
CA ALA A 85 -2.80 18.28 5.46
C ALA A 85 -2.97 18.84 6.88
N VAL A 86 -3.58 18.08 7.79
CA VAL A 86 -3.74 18.44 9.20
C VAL A 86 -2.37 18.51 9.88
N GLY A 87 -1.50 17.52 9.69
CA GLY A 87 -0.13 17.50 10.24
C GLY A 87 0.74 18.63 9.70
N LYS A 88 0.69 18.92 8.40
CA LYS A 88 1.34 20.07 7.77
C LYS A 88 0.77 21.39 8.30
N THR A 89 -0.54 21.47 8.54
CA THR A 89 -1.19 22.67 9.09
C THR A 89 -0.79 22.90 10.55
N ILE A 90 -0.79 21.87 11.39
CA ILE A 90 -0.32 21.95 12.79
C ILE A 90 1.15 22.35 12.84
N ASN A 91 2.01 21.74 12.01
CA ASN A 91 3.43 22.10 11.93
C ASN A 91 3.63 23.55 11.44
N LYS A 92 2.84 24.01 10.47
CA LYS A 92 2.88 25.38 9.96
C LYS A 92 2.42 26.40 11.01
N ILE A 93 1.37 26.11 11.77
CA ILE A 93 0.89 26.95 12.89
C ILE A 93 1.93 26.99 14.02
N SER A 94 2.49 25.84 14.43
CA SER A 94 3.52 25.76 15.47
C SER A 94 4.80 26.52 15.09
N THR A 95 5.20 26.44 13.82
CA THR A 95 6.34 27.21 13.30
C THR A 95 6.05 28.71 13.26
N SER A 96 4.83 29.11 12.88
CA SER A 96 4.43 30.53 12.84
C SER A 96 4.37 31.16 14.24
N GLN A 97 4.02 30.40 15.27
CA GLN A 97 4.02 30.88 16.66
C GLN A 97 5.42 31.06 17.24
N LYS A 98 6.44 30.38 16.71
CA LYS A 98 7.83 30.60 17.12
C LYS A 98 8.42 31.92 16.61
N PHE A 99 7.88 32.49 15.53
CA PHE A 99 8.38 33.76 14.96
C PHE A 99 7.61 35.01 15.41
N VAL A 100 6.50 34.88 16.12
CA VAL A 100 5.75 36.04 16.64
C VAL A 100 6.28 36.54 18.00
N CYS A 101 7.21 35.82 18.64
CA CYS A 101 7.75 36.22 19.96
C CYS A 101 9.17 36.84 19.94
N GLU A 102 9.80 37.03 18.77
CA GLU A 102 11.13 37.68 18.67
C GLU A 102 11.13 39.02 17.91
N SER A 103 9.97 39.55 17.51
CA SER A 103 9.87 40.85 16.83
C SER A 103 8.99 41.88 17.55
N GLN A 104 8.77 41.71 18.87
CA GLN A 104 8.22 42.73 19.76
C GLN A 104 9.08 42.84 21.03
N ARG A 105 10.37 43.08 20.84
CA ARG A 105 11.26 43.72 21.83
C ARG A 105 12.01 44.84 21.12
N SER A 106 11.31 45.94 20.87
CA SER A 106 11.85 47.28 20.64
C SER A 106 10.76 48.28 21.01
#